data_AF-A0A255YVP2-F1
#
_entry.id   AF-A0A255YVP2-F1
#
_cell.length_a   1.000
_cell.length_b   1.000
_cell.length_c   1.000
_cell.angle_alpha   90.00
_cell.angle_beta   90.00
_cell.angle_gamma   90.00
#
_symmetry.space_group_name_H-M   'P 1'
#
loop_
_entity.id
_entity.type
_entity.pdbx_description
1 polymer ?
#
loop_
_entity_poly.entity_id
_entity_poly.type
_entity_poly.pdbx_seq_one_letter_code
_entity_poly.pdbx_strand_id
1 'polypeptide(L)'
;MMDTILYERDFHAWALEQASALRKLAEERVNLPLDLPHLIEEVEYLANNELDVVEGNLTQVILHLLKLEWSAEVQPRRHWRAETAAFRANAHRRLRRSPTVRGRIDLASLYDDARRQLSEASPEIGQSLSDEPPYTLDQVLDRDWFPANRLGISDEH
;
A
#
# COMPACT_ATOMS: atom_id res chain seq x y z
N MET A 1 6.73 -23.64 -18.65
CA MET A 1 7.73 -22.53 -18.77
C MET A 1 7.08 -21.15 -18.97
N MET A 2 5.75 -21.01 -19.11
CA MET A 2 5.07 -19.70 -19.07
C MET A 2 4.73 -19.25 -17.63
N ASP A 3 4.39 -20.19 -16.74
CA ASP A 3 4.07 -19.87 -15.33
C ASP A 3 5.24 -19.28 -14.55
N THR A 4 6.47 -19.71 -14.85
CA THR A 4 7.70 -19.16 -14.23
C THR A 4 7.90 -17.68 -14.59
N ILE A 5 7.53 -17.29 -15.82
CA ILE A 5 7.62 -15.90 -16.27
C ILE A 5 6.59 -15.03 -15.54
N LEU A 6 5.37 -15.54 -15.32
CA LEU A 6 4.36 -14.80 -14.57
C LEU A 6 4.73 -14.71 -13.09
N TYR A 7 5.22 -15.79 -12.47
CA TYR A 7 5.70 -15.77 -11.09
C TYR A 7 6.75 -14.68 -10.84
N GLU A 8 7.73 -14.54 -11.74
CA GLU A 8 8.82 -13.56 -11.60
C GLU A 8 8.38 -12.12 -11.89
N ARG A 9 7.39 -11.93 -12.78
CA ARG A 9 6.96 -10.60 -13.25
C ARG A 9 5.77 -10.04 -12.51
N ASP A 10 4.85 -10.91 -12.08
CA ASP A 10 3.64 -10.56 -11.35
C ASP A 10 3.22 -11.72 -10.44
N PHE A 11 3.85 -11.77 -9.27
CA PHE A 11 3.60 -12.79 -8.25
C PHE A 11 2.14 -12.78 -7.78
N HIS A 12 1.53 -11.60 -7.63
CA HIS A 12 0.12 -11.49 -7.24
C HIS A 12 -0.80 -12.13 -8.28
N ALA A 13 -0.66 -11.78 -9.57
CA ALA A 13 -1.46 -12.39 -10.62
C ALA A 13 -1.23 -13.91 -10.70
N TRP A 14 0.03 -14.34 -10.61
CA TRP A 14 0.38 -15.76 -10.58
C TRP A 14 -0.30 -16.50 -9.42
N ALA A 15 -0.26 -15.96 -8.20
CA ALA A 15 -0.86 -16.61 -7.04
C ALA A 15 -2.38 -16.80 -7.21
N LEU A 16 -3.09 -15.79 -7.73
CA LEU A 16 -4.52 -15.92 -8.03
C LEU A 16 -4.80 -16.99 -9.09
N GLU A 17 -3.97 -17.09 -10.14
CA GLU A 17 -4.08 -18.15 -11.14
C GLU A 17 -3.86 -19.54 -10.54
N GLN A 18 -2.86 -19.68 -9.65
CA GLN A 18 -2.60 -20.95 -8.98
C GLN A 18 -3.74 -21.36 -8.04
N ALA A 19 -4.29 -20.45 -7.26
CA ALA A 19 -5.47 -20.71 -6.43
C ALA A 19 -6.67 -21.17 -7.28
N SER A 20 -6.89 -20.53 -8.44
CA SER A 20 -7.93 -20.93 -9.39
C SER A 20 -7.70 -22.34 -9.94
N ALA A 21 -6.46 -22.67 -10.33
CA ALA A 21 -6.10 -23.98 -10.84
C ALA A 21 -6.26 -25.09 -9.78
N LEU A 22 -5.83 -24.83 -8.54
CA LEU A 22 -6.00 -25.75 -7.41
C LEU A 22 -7.48 -25.99 -7.09
N ARG A 23 -8.32 -24.97 -7.19
CA ARG A 23 -9.78 -25.11 -7.00
C ARG A 23 -10.41 -26.02 -8.06
N LYS A 24 -10.06 -25.82 -9.33
CA LYS A 24 -10.52 -26.72 -10.42
C LYS A 24 -10.09 -28.17 -10.19
N LEU A 25 -8.85 -28.35 -9.74
CA LEU A 25 -8.32 -29.67 -9.41
C LEU A 25 -9.10 -30.35 -8.26
N ALA A 26 -9.45 -29.59 -7.22
CA ALA A 26 -10.27 -30.10 -6.12
C ALA A 26 -11.69 -30.51 -6.60
N GLU A 27 -12.29 -29.75 -7.53
CA GLU A 27 -13.60 -30.06 -8.12
C GLU A 27 -13.59 -31.34 -8.96
N GLU A 28 -12.47 -31.62 -9.65
CA GLU A 28 -12.26 -32.87 -10.42
C GLU A 28 -12.12 -34.12 -9.54
N ARG A 29 -12.08 -33.96 -8.20
CA ARG A 29 -11.94 -35.04 -7.20
C ARG A 29 -10.75 -35.97 -7.47
N VAL A 30 -9.65 -35.43 -7.98
CA VAL A 30 -8.42 -36.20 -8.16
C VAL A 30 -7.91 -36.72 -6.81
N ASN A 31 -7.56 -38.00 -6.78
CA ASN A 31 -7.00 -38.65 -5.60
C ASN A 31 -5.50 -38.36 -5.48
N LEU A 32 -5.16 -37.14 -5.08
CA LEU A 32 -3.79 -36.72 -4.80
C LEU A 32 -3.56 -36.71 -3.28
N PRO A 33 -2.35 -37.05 -2.79
CA PRO A 33 -2.00 -36.95 -1.37
C PRO A 33 -1.71 -35.48 -0.97
N LEU A 34 -2.59 -34.56 -1.34
CA LEU A 34 -2.47 -33.12 -1.11
C LEU A 34 -3.72 -32.59 -0.40
N ASP A 35 -3.51 -31.71 0.58
CA ASP A 35 -4.59 -30.99 1.26
C ASP A 35 -4.98 -29.75 0.46
N LEU A 36 -5.71 -29.97 -0.64
CA LEU A 36 -6.07 -28.92 -1.59
C LEU A 36 -6.85 -27.75 -0.95
N PRO A 37 -7.82 -27.96 -0.03
CA PRO A 37 -8.52 -26.85 0.61
C PRO A 37 -7.57 -25.86 1.30
N HIS A 38 -6.69 -26.33 2.18
CA HIS A 38 -5.75 -25.44 2.88
C HIS A 38 -4.71 -24.84 1.94
N LEU A 39 -4.25 -25.58 0.92
CA LEU A 39 -3.30 -25.03 -0.07
C LEU A 39 -3.91 -23.88 -0.89
N ILE A 40 -5.19 -23.97 -1.25
CA ILE A 40 -5.89 -22.86 -1.93
C ILE A 40 -5.90 -21.63 -1.03
N GLU A 41 -6.30 -21.78 0.23
CA GLU A 41 -6.37 -20.68 1.21
C GLU A 41 -5.01 -19.99 1.39
N GLU A 42 -3.93 -20.76 1.56
CA GLU A 42 -2.59 -20.21 1.73
C GLU A 42 -2.11 -19.45 0.48
N VAL A 43 -2.41 -19.95 -0.72
CA VAL A 43 -2.04 -19.27 -1.97
C VAL A 43 -2.84 -17.98 -2.16
N GLU A 44 -4.13 -17.97 -1.82
CA GLU A 44 -4.96 -16.75 -1.85
C GLU A 44 -4.50 -15.74 -0.80
N TYR A 45 -4.12 -16.21 0.39
CA TYR A 45 -3.53 -15.38 1.42
C TYR A 45 -2.23 -14.71 0.95
N LEU A 46 -1.33 -15.44 0.28
CA LEU A 46 -0.11 -14.88 -0.29
C LEU A 46 -0.40 -13.77 -1.31
N ALA A 47 -1.43 -13.91 -2.13
CA ALA A 47 -1.85 -12.86 -3.05
C ALA A 47 -2.37 -11.62 -2.30
N ASN A 48 -3.27 -11.80 -1.35
CA ASN A 48 -3.84 -10.69 -0.58
C ASN A 48 -2.78 -9.95 0.25
N ASN A 49 -1.83 -10.68 0.83
CA ASN A 49 -0.74 -10.09 1.60
C ASN A 49 0.15 -9.15 0.75
N GLU A 50 0.30 -9.36 -0.56
CA GLU A 50 1.01 -8.39 -1.41
C GLU A 50 0.28 -7.05 -1.49
N LEU A 51 -1.06 -7.07 -1.54
CA LEU A 51 -1.89 -5.87 -1.51
C LEU A 51 -1.83 -5.21 -0.13
N ASP A 52 -2.07 -5.97 0.94
CA ASP A 52 -2.08 -5.47 2.33
C ASP A 52 -0.77 -4.76 2.69
N VAL A 53 0.37 -5.33 2.29
CA VAL A 53 1.68 -4.73 2.54
C VAL A 53 1.84 -3.41 1.77
N VAL A 54 1.40 -3.34 0.51
CA VAL A 54 1.46 -2.09 -0.25
C VAL A 54 0.56 -1.04 0.39
N GLU A 55 -0.68 -1.40 0.68
CA GLU A 55 -1.68 -0.53 1.30
C GLU A 55 -1.19 0.02 2.64
N GLY A 56 -0.69 -0.83 3.54
CA GLY A 56 -0.14 -0.39 4.81
C GLY A 56 1.03 0.59 4.67
N ASN A 57 1.94 0.38 3.70
CA ASN A 57 3.01 1.34 3.43
C ASN A 57 2.45 2.68 2.90
N LEU A 58 1.46 2.64 2.01
CA LEU A 58 0.88 3.85 1.43
C LEU A 58 0.04 4.64 2.45
N THR A 59 -0.67 3.98 3.36
CA THR A 59 -1.34 4.64 4.50
C THR A 59 -0.31 5.41 5.35
N GLN A 60 0.85 4.82 5.63
CA GLN A 60 1.91 5.51 6.37
C GLN A 60 2.52 6.67 5.58
N VAL A 61 2.66 6.54 4.25
CA VAL A 61 3.06 7.67 3.40
C VAL A 61 2.06 8.80 3.53
N ILE A 62 0.77 8.54 3.32
CA ILE A 62 -0.29 9.55 3.37
C ILE A 62 -0.31 10.25 4.73
N LEU A 63 -0.18 9.50 5.82
CA LEU A 63 -0.10 10.05 7.17
C LEU A 63 1.05 11.06 7.31
N HIS A 64 2.25 10.72 6.83
CA HIS A 64 3.40 11.61 6.90
C HIS A 64 3.27 12.81 5.96
N LEU A 65 2.68 12.64 4.77
CA LEU A 65 2.38 13.77 3.88
C LEU A 65 1.40 14.75 4.53
N LEU A 66 0.35 14.27 5.19
CA LEU A 66 -0.57 15.12 5.95
C LEU A 66 0.12 15.86 7.10
N LYS A 67 0.99 15.17 7.86
CA LYS A 67 1.81 15.81 8.89
C LYS A 67 2.69 16.92 8.30
N LEU A 68 3.33 16.68 7.16
CA LEU A 68 4.16 17.66 6.48
C LEU A 68 3.36 18.86 5.96
N GLU A 69 2.15 18.63 5.44
CA GLU A 69 1.27 19.70 4.93
C GLU A 69 0.66 20.56 6.04
N TRP A 70 0.25 19.96 7.17
CA TRP A 70 -0.59 20.63 8.16
C TRP A 70 0.09 20.94 9.50
N SER A 71 1.14 20.21 9.89
CA SER A 71 1.78 20.43 11.18
C SER A 71 2.62 21.71 11.20
N ALA A 72 2.57 22.42 12.34
CA ALA A 72 3.43 23.55 12.64
C ALA A 72 4.82 23.14 13.18
N GLU A 73 5.03 21.86 13.47
CA GLU A 73 6.29 21.41 14.06
C GLU A 73 7.42 21.39 13.03
N VAL A 74 8.57 21.98 13.38
CA VAL A 74 9.75 22.05 12.49
C VAL A 74 10.68 20.87 12.69
N GLN A 75 10.94 20.49 13.94
CA GLN A 75 11.93 19.46 14.30
C GLN A 75 11.65 18.07 13.70
N PRO A 76 10.42 17.52 13.72
CA PRO A 76 10.17 16.16 13.24
C PRO A 76 10.08 16.04 11.71
N ARG A 77 10.04 17.16 10.96
CA ARG A 77 9.79 17.17 9.52
C ARG A 77 10.81 16.35 8.73
N ARG A 78 12.10 16.47 9.08
CA ARG A 78 13.18 15.67 8.46
C ARG A 78 12.96 14.17 8.66
N HIS A 79 12.51 13.78 9.85
CA HIS A 79 12.20 12.38 10.15
C HIS A 79 11.00 11.89 9.34
N TRP A 80 9.91 12.67 9.27
CA TRP A 80 8.74 12.32 8.47
C TRP A 80 9.05 12.17 6.98
N ARG A 81 9.93 13.01 6.42
CA ARG A 81 10.41 12.85 5.04
C ARG A 81 11.23 11.56 4.85
N ALA A 82 12.08 11.22 5.81
CA ALA A 82 12.86 9.98 5.78
C ALA A 82 11.96 8.73 5.85
N GLU A 83 10.98 8.72 6.75
CA GLU A 83 9.97 7.65 6.86
C GLU A 83 9.14 7.53 5.57
N THR A 84 8.69 8.66 5.02
CA THR A 84 7.99 8.69 3.72
C THR A 84 8.81 8.03 2.62
N ALA A 85 10.10 8.35 2.53
CA ALA A 85 10.99 7.74 1.55
C ALA A 85 11.15 6.22 1.75
N ALA A 86 11.24 5.76 3.01
CA ALA A 86 11.34 4.35 3.36
C ALA A 86 10.06 3.57 2.99
N PHE A 87 8.88 4.08 3.37
CA PHE A 87 7.60 3.45 3.03
C PHE A 87 7.36 3.43 1.51
N ARG A 88 7.67 4.52 0.79
CA ARG A 88 7.64 4.54 -0.68
C ARG A 88 8.58 3.48 -1.27
N ALA A 89 9.81 3.37 -0.78
CA ALA A 89 10.76 2.37 -1.28
C ALA A 89 10.26 0.93 -1.08
N ASN A 90 9.60 0.65 0.04
CA ASN A 90 8.99 -0.65 0.32
C ASN A 90 7.79 -0.92 -0.60
N ALA A 91 6.87 0.03 -0.75
CA ALA A 91 5.74 -0.08 -1.67
C ALA A 91 6.21 -0.32 -3.11
N HIS A 92 7.19 0.46 -3.60
CA HIS A 92 7.79 0.28 -4.93
C HIS A 92 8.42 -1.10 -5.11
N ARG A 93 9.05 -1.65 -4.07
CA ARG A 93 9.67 -2.98 -4.12
C ARG A 93 8.63 -4.09 -4.33
N ARG A 94 7.48 -3.99 -3.65
CA ARG A 94 6.36 -4.92 -3.79
C ARG A 94 5.67 -4.75 -5.14
N LEU A 95 5.34 -3.51 -5.52
CA LEU A 95 4.72 -3.21 -6.81
C LEU A 95 5.58 -3.65 -8.01
N ARG A 96 6.92 -3.64 -7.89
CA ARG A 96 7.79 -4.18 -8.95
C ARG A 96 7.61 -5.70 -9.15
N ARG A 97 7.34 -6.45 -8.06
CA ARG A 97 7.14 -7.90 -8.10
C ARG A 97 5.68 -8.28 -8.42
N SER A 98 4.75 -7.37 -8.15
CA SER A 98 3.31 -7.59 -8.22
C SER A 98 2.62 -6.36 -8.85
N PRO A 99 2.92 -6.01 -10.12
CA PRO A 99 2.45 -4.75 -10.71
C PRO A 99 0.92 -4.64 -10.81
N THR A 100 0.19 -5.75 -10.96
CA THR A 100 -1.29 -5.74 -10.93
C THR A 100 -1.88 -5.23 -9.62
N VAL A 101 -1.16 -5.33 -8.50
CA VAL A 101 -1.58 -4.78 -7.20
C VAL A 101 -1.87 -3.29 -7.30
N ARG A 102 -1.14 -2.55 -8.14
CA ARG A 102 -1.36 -1.11 -8.32
C ARG A 102 -2.80 -0.76 -8.69
N GLY A 103 -3.43 -1.57 -9.54
CA GLY A 103 -4.80 -1.35 -10.00
C GLY A 103 -5.88 -1.71 -8.96
N ARG A 104 -5.49 -2.31 -7.84
CA ARG A 104 -6.39 -2.73 -6.76
C ARG A 104 -6.39 -1.77 -5.56
N ILE A 105 -5.49 -0.78 -5.54
CA ILE A 105 -5.34 0.15 -4.42
C ILE A 105 -6.56 1.06 -4.32
N ASP A 106 -7.24 1.03 -3.18
CA ASP A 106 -8.30 1.98 -2.84
C ASP A 106 -7.72 3.18 -2.07
N LEU A 107 -7.32 4.21 -2.81
CA LEU A 107 -6.71 5.41 -2.23
C LEU A 107 -7.63 6.13 -1.22
N ALA A 108 -8.95 6.08 -1.42
CA ALA A 108 -9.89 6.73 -0.52
C ALA A 108 -9.89 6.04 0.85
N SER A 109 -9.88 4.70 0.88
CA SER A 109 -9.78 3.93 2.13
C SER A 109 -8.45 4.19 2.84
N LEU A 110 -7.33 4.20 2.12
CA LEU A 110 -6.02 4.46 2.73
C LEU A 110 -5.92 5.88 3.31
N TYR A 111 -6.53 6.85 2.63
CA TYR A 111 -6.62 8.21 3.12
C TYR A 111 -7.46 8.31 4.39
N ASP A 112 -8.63 7.66 4.43
CA ASP A 112 -9.51 7.65 5.61
C ASP A 112 -8.80 7.06 6.84
N ASP A 113 -8.04 5.96 6.66
CA ASP A 113 -7.21 5.40 7.73
C ASP A 113 -6.14 6.37 8.24
N ALA A 114 -5.40 7.01 7.34
CA ALA A 114 -4.38 7.98 7.70
C ALA A 114 -4.98 9.23 8.37
N ARG A 115 -6.14 9.69 7.87
CA ARG A 115 -6.89 10.82 8.41
C ARG A 115 -7.38 10.53 9.83
N ARG A 116 -7.92 9.34 10.10
CA ARG A 116 -8.31 8.91 11.45
C ARG A 116 -7.12 8.93 12.41
N GLN A 117 -6.00 8.29 12.01
CA GLN A 117 -4.78 8.26 12.83
C GLN A 117 -4.27 9.67 13.15
N LEU A 118 -4.26 10.59 12.18
CA LEU A 118 -3.85 11.97 12.42
C LEU A 118 -4.84 12.73 13.30
N SER A 119 -6.14 12.52 13.11
CA SER A 119 -7.18 13.19 13.90
C SER A 119 -7.15 12.76 15.37
N GLU A 120 -6.80 11.50 15.65
CA GLU A 120 -6.58 11.02 17.02
C GLU A 120 -5.36 11.67 17.68
N ALA A 121 -4.27 11.85 16.92
CA ALA A 121 -3.04 12.45 17.43
C ALA A 121 -3.09 13.99 17.50
N SER A 122 -3.87 14.63 16.63
CA SER A 122 -3.96 16.09 16.47
C SER A 122 -5.39 16.48 16.05
N PRO A 123 -6.35 16.52 16.99
CA PRO A 123 -7.78 16.77 16.69
C PRO A 123 -8.05 18.09 15.96
N GLU A 124 -7.23 19.12 16.20
CA GLU A 124 -7.31 20.42 15.54
C GLU A 124 -6.94 20.36 14.05
N ILE A 125 -5.95 19.54 13.70
CA ILE A 125 -5.60 19.27 12.30
C ILE A 125 -6.72 18.45 11.67
N GLY A 126 -7.18 17.39 12.36
CA GLY A 126 -8.23 16.49 11.88
C GLY A 126 -9.50 17.21 11.42
N GLN A 127 -9.95 18.23 12.17
CA GLN A 127 -11.12 19.05 11.82
C GLN A 127 -10.95 19.88 10.53
N SER A 128 -9.71 20.10 10.09
CA SER A 128 -9.40 20.88 8.90
C SER A 128 -9.23 20.03 7.65
N LEU A 129 -9.22 18.70 7.78
CA LEU A 129 -9.03 17.77 6.68
C LEU A 129 -10.33 17.56 5.89
N SER A 130 -10.21 17.46 4.57
CA SER A 130 -11.30 17.06 3.69
C SER A 130 -11.68 15.58 3.91
N ASP A 131 -12.89 15.19 3.52
CA ASP A 131 -13.28 13.77 3.46
C ASP A 131 -12.69 13.09 2.20
N GLU A 132 -12.35 13.87 1.17
CA GLU A 132 -11.71 13.37 -0.05
C GLU A 132 -10.17 13.45 0.03
N PRO A 133 -9.44 12.48 -0.57
CA PRO A 133 -7.99 12.50 -0.59
C PRO A 133 -7.44 13.74 -1.31
N PRO A 134 -6.52 14.51 -0.71
CA PRO A 134 -5.93 15.68 -1.34
C PRO A 134 -4.83 15.33 -2.36
N TYR A 135 -4.44 14.04 -2.43
CA TYR A 135 -3.32 13.56 -3.24
C TYR A 135 -3.80 12.51 -4.23
N THR A 136 -3.17 12.44 -5.40
CA THR A 136 -3.33 11.32 -6.32
C THR A 136 -2.43 10.15 -5.91
N LEU A 137 -2.75 8.94 -6.38
CA LEU A 137 -1.90 7.77 -6.15
C LEU A 137 -0.48 7.97 -6.73
N ASP A 138 -0.36 8.71 -7.84
CA ASP A 138 0.93 9.07 -8.42
C ASP A 138 1.75 9.96 -7.50
N GLN A 139 1.14 10.98 -6.87
CA GLN A 139 1.81 11.83 -5.89
C GLN A 139 2.23 11.05 -4.62
N VAL A 140 1.38 10.14 -4.15
CA VAL A 140 1.70 9.28 -3.01
C VAL A 140 2.92 8.38 -3.33
N LEU A 141 3.02 7.88 -4.55
CA LEU A 141 4.11 7.01 -4.99
C LEU A 141 5.36 7.75 -5.50
N ASP A 142 5.25 9.01 -5.90
CA ASP A 142 6.38 9.81 -6.40
C ASP A 142 7.43 9.98 -5.30
N ARG A 143 8.69 9.62 -5.59
CA ARG A 143 9.78 9.61 -4.61
C ARG A 143 10.21 11.01 -4.19
N ASP A 144 10.04 11.99 -5.08
CA ASP A 144 10.59 13.33 -4.95
C ASP A 144 9.51 14.36 -4.62
N TRP A 145 8.23 13.98 -4.77
CA TRP A 145 7.10 14.86 -4.47
C TRP A 145 6.73 14.89 -2.97
N PHE A 146 6.50 16.10 -2.46
CA PHE A 146 5.99 16.39 -1.13
C PHE A 146 5.06 17.62 -1.19
N PRO A 147 3.99 17.68 -0.37
CA PRO A 147 3.10 18.83 -0.35
C PRO A 147 3.80 20.05 0.28
N ALA A 148 3.41 21.24 -0.18
CA ALA A 148 3.77 22.48 0.49
C ALA A 148 3.07 22.57 1.85
N ASN A 149 3.77 23.08 2.87
CA ASN A 149 3.15 23.29 4.18
C ASN A 149 2.19 24.48 4.14
N ARG A 150 0.98 24.32 4.69
CA ARG A 150 -0.07 25.36 4.69
C ARG A 150 0.22 26.55 5.58
N LEU A 151 1.18 26.43 6.49
CA LEU A 151 1.60 27.49 7.41
C LEU A 151 2.87 28.22 6.91
N GLY A 152 3.35 27.91 5.70
CA GLY A 152 4.53 28.54 5.12
C GLY A 152 5.86 28.07 5.72
N ILE A 153 5.87 26.94 6.43
CA ILE A 153 7.09 26.38 7.01
C ILE A 153 7.91 25.70 5.91
N SER A 154 9.16 26.13 5.75
CA SER A 154 10.10 25.52 4.82
C SER A 154 10.83 24.32 5.44
N ASP A 155 11.11 23.32 4.60
CA ASP A 155 11.96 22.17 4.92
C ASP A 155 13.46 22.46 4.74
N GLU A 156 13.82 23.66 4.25
CA GLU A 156 15.20 24.08 4.04
C GLU A 156 15.82 24.68 5.31
N HIS A 157 16.66 23.89 5.98
CA HIS A 157 17.76 24.37 6.84
C HIS A 157 18.95 23.41 6.72
#